data_AF-D7KFX1-F1
#
_entry.id   AF-D7KFX1-F1
#
_cell.length_a   1.000
_cell.length_b   1.000
_cell.length_c   1.000
_cell.angle_alpha   90.00
_cell.angle_beta   90.00
_cell.angle_gamma   90.00
#
_symmetry.space_group_name_H-M   'P 1'
#
loop_
_entity.id
_entity.type
_entity.pdbx_description
1 polymer ?
#
loop_
_entity_poly.entity_id
_entity_poly.type
_entity_poly.pdbx_seq_one_letter_code
_entity_poly.pdbx_strand_id
1 'polypeptide(L)'
;DAFKPEIYGDTLIIERRISDSTSLTVLKDHQGRKISSRREELRQLVEHYNIDVENPCVIMSQDKSREFLHSGNDKDKFKFFYKATLLQQVDDLLQSIGIKLKSANALMDEMEKTIKPIEKEISELLEKIKNMEHVEEITQQVLHLKNKLAWSWLMGI
;
A
#
# COMPACT_ATOMS: atom_id res chain seq x y z
N ASP A 1 -14.23 -21.58 -5.80
CA ASP A 1 -13.09 -21.97 -6.66
C ASP A 1 -12.03 -22.72 -5.88
N ALA A 2 -11.29 -23.61 -6.55
CA ALA A 2 -10.20 -24.36 -5.94
C ALA A 2 -8.98 -23.45 -5.70
N PHE A 3 -8.26 -23.68 -4.60
CA PHE A 3 -7.01 -22.98 -4.30
C PHE A 3 -5.84 -23.58 -5.11
N LYS A 4 -5.31 -22.82 -6.07
CA LYS A 4 -4.16 -23.20 -6.93
C LYS A 4 -4.30 -24.64 -7.50
N PRO A 5 -5.37 -24.92 -8.27
CA PRO A 5 -5.68 -26.25 -8.77
C PRO A 5 -4.55 -26.84 -9.65
N GLU A 6 -3.79 -26.00 -10.34
CA GLU A 6 -2.62 -26.40 -11.13
C GLU A 6 -1.46 -26.96 -10.29
N ILE A 7 -1.41 -26.62 -8.99
CA ILE A 7 -0.36 -27.08 -8.06
C ILE A 7 -0.86 -28.25 -7.22
N TYR A 8 -2.06 -28.14 -6.67
CA TYR A 8 -2.57 -29.10 -5.69
C TYR A 8 -3.46 -30.18 -6.32
N GLY A 9 -3.98 -29.95 -7.53
CA GLY A 9 -4.95 -30.82 -8.19
C GLY A 9 -6.31 -30.80 -7.49
N ASP A 10 -7.04 -31.91 -7.59
CA ASP A 10 -8.41 -32.03 -7.09
C ASP A 10 -8.51 -32.16 -5.56
N THR A 11 -7.39 -32.38 -4.87
CA THR A 11 -7.37 -32.56 -3.41
C THR A 11 -6.11 -31.96 -2.81
N LEU A 12 -6.28 -31.06 -1.85
CA LEU A 12 -5.20 -30.48 -1.06
C LEU A 12 -5.15 -31.16 0.31
N ILE A 13 -3.97 -31.66 0.69
CA ILE A 13 -3.78 -32.35 1.96
C ILE A 13 -2.92 -31.49 2.89
N ILE A 14 -3.43 -31.24 4.10
CA ILE A 14 -2.69 -30.55 5.17
C ILE A 14 -2.26 -31.58 6.21
N GLU A 15 -0.95 -31.80 6.37
CA GLU A 15 -0.38 -32.68 7.40
C GLU A 15 0.29 -31.83 8.47
N ARG A 16 -0.09 -32.03 9.74
CA ARG A 16 0.64 -31.50 10.88
C ARG A 16 1.27 -32.65 11.65
N ARG A 17 2.61 -32.68 11.72
CA ARG A 17 3.38 -33.65 12.50
C ARG A 17 3.85 -32.98 13.78
N ILE A 18 3.42 -33.53 14.91
CA ILE A 18 3.79 -33.06 16.25
C ILE A 18 4.70 -34.11 16.87
N SER A 19 5.83 -33.66 17.41
CA SER A 19 6.81 -34.45 18.15
C SER A 19 7.14 -33.73 19.45
N ASP A 20 7.86 -34.40 20.36
CA ASP A 20 8.19 -33.86 21.68
C ASP A 20 8.90 -32.50 21.65
N SER A 21 9.70 -32.23 20.60
CA SER A 21 10.46 -30.99 20.46
C SER A 21 10.04 -30.10 19.29
N THR A 22 9.26 -30.61 18.33
CA THR A 22 8.93 -29.86 17.10
C THR A 22 7.52 -30.12 16.60
N SER A 23 6.93 -29.10 15.95
CA SER A 23 5.67 -29.20 15.21
C SER A 23 5.88 -28.68 13.79
N LEU A 24 5.62 -29.52 12.78
CA LEU A 24 5.77 -29.19 11.37
C LEU A 24 4.42 -29.29 10.66
N THR A 25 4.06 -28.25 9.89
CA THR A 25 2.89 -28.28 9.00
C THR A 25 3.35 -28.31 7.55
N VAL A 26 2.78 -29.24 6.76
CA VAL A 26 3.12 -29.48 5.37
C VAL A 26 1.83 -29.50 4.53
N LEU A 27 1.85 -28.79 3.41
CA LEU A 27 0.82 -28.84 2.38
C LEU A 27 1.30 -29.79 1.27
N LYS A 28 0.41 -30.70 0.87
CA LYS A 28 0.66 -31.74 -0.12
C LYS A 28 -0.40 -31.68 -1.23
N ASP A 29 -0.02 -32.11 -2.43
CA ASP A 29 -0.93 -32.26 -3.56
C ASP A 29 -1.81 -33.51 -3.46
N HIS A 30 -2.65 -33.71 -4.47
CA HIS A 30 -3.54 -34.86 -4.56
C HIS A 30 -2.84 -36.23 -4.57
N GLN A 31 -1.53 -36.28 -4.86
CA GLN A 31 -0.71 -37.50 -4.83
C GLN A 31 0.05 -37.66 -3.50
N GLY A 32 -0.14 -36.75 -2.54
CA GLY A 32 0.57 -36.74 -1.27
C GLY A 32 2.00 -36.20 -1.35
N ARG A 33 2.42 -35.62 -2.49
CA ARG A 33 3.74 -35.01 -2.65
C ARG A 33 3.77 -33.67 -1.92
N LYS A 34 4.84 -33.42 -1.16
CA LYS A 34 5.04 -32.16 -0.44
C LYS A 34 5.22 -31.00 -1.42
N ILE A 35 4.32 -30.02 -1.35
CA ILE A 35 4.38 -28.78 -2.12
C ILE A 35 5.00 -27.67 -1.28
N SER A 36 4.57 -27.51 -0.03
CA SER A 36 5.00 -26.41 0.82
C SER A 36 5.02 -26.78 2.29
N SER A 37 5.83 -26.05 3.06
CA SER A 37 5.77 -26.04 4.53
C SER A 37 5.81 -24.61 5.06
N ARG A 38 5.47 -23.62 4.22
CA ARG A 38 5.49 -22.20 4.57
C ARG A 38 4.18 -21.83 5.24
N ARG A 39 4.27 -21.17 6.40
CA ARG A 39 3.11 -20.66 7.13
C ARG A 39 2.30 -19.64 6.32
N GLU A 40 2.97 -18.87 5.46
CA GLU A 40 2.35 -17.92 4.54
C GLU A 40 1.35 -18.60 3.59
N GLU A 41 1.70 -19.76 3.05
CA GLU A 41 0.90 -20.46 2.07
C GLU A 41 -0.34 -21.10 2.72
N LEU A 42 -0.20 -21.59 3.95
CA LEU A 42 -1.34 -21.99 4.77
C LEU A 42 -2.28 -20.82 5.05
N ARG A 43 -1.75 -19.61 5.28
CA ARG A 43 -2.59 -18.43 5.53
C ARG A 43 -3.38 -18.04 4.28
N GLN A 44 -2.74 -18.02 3.12
CA GLN A 44 -3.42 -17.76 1.83
C GLN A 44 -4.53 -18.78 1.55
N LEU A 45 -4.30 -20.05 1.88
CA LEU A 45 -5.29 -21.10 1.76
C LEU A 45 -6.52 -20.86 2.66
N VAL A 46 -6.27 -20.54 3.92
CA VAL A 46 -7.31 -20.26 4.93
C VAL A 46 -8.13 -19.02 4.52
N GLU A 47 -7.47 -17.98 4.02
CA GLU A 47 -8.10 -16.76 3.49
C GLU A 47 -8.96 -17.05 2.24
N HIS A 48 -8.44 -17.85 1.30
CA HIS A 48 -9.16 -18.24 0.08
C HIS A 48 -10.48 -18.96 0.36
N TYR A 49 -10.54 -19.77 1.41
CA TYR A 49 -11.75 -20.49 1.82
C TYR A 49 -12.56 -19.77 2.91
N ASN A 50 -12.19 -18.54 3.27
CA ASN A 50 -12.85 -17.76 4.33
C ASN A 50 -12.96 -18.53 5.66
N ILE A 51 -11.95 -19.33 6.00
CA ILE A 51 -11.93 -20.08 7.26
C ILE A 51 -11.41 -19.16 8.36
N ASP A 52 -12.28 -18.75 9.28
CA ASP A 52 -11.86 -18.01 10.47
C ASP A 52 -11.87 -18.92 11.70
N VAL A 53 -10.68 -19.35 12.13
CA VAL A 53 -10.50 -20.21 13.31
C VAL A 53 -10.73 -19.47 14.64
N GLU A 54 -10.67 -18.13 14.63
CA GLU A 54 -10.90 -17.30 15.82
C GLU A 54 -12.41 -17.09 16.05
N ASN A 55 -13.22 -17.21 15.00
CA ASN A 55 -14.67 -17.10 15.09
C ASN A 55 -15.23 -18.22 16.00
N PRO A 56 -15.83 -17.87 17.15
CA PRO A 56 -16.34 -18.86 18.11
C PRO A 56 -17.54 -19.66 17.58
N CYS A 57 -18.20 -19.21 16.50
CA CYS A 57 -19.24 -19.97 15.81
C CYS A 57 -18.67 -20.97 14.79
N VAL A 58 -17.43 -20.77 14.31
CA VAL A 58 -16.74 -21.74 13.45
C VAL A 58 -16.08 -22.82 14.30
N ILE A 59 -15.40 -22.43 15.39
CA ILE A 59 -14.79 -23.35 16.36
C ILE A 59 -15.41 -23.14 17.73
N MET A 60 -16.35 -24.03 18.08
CA MET A 60 -17.05 -24.03 19.36
C MET A 60 -16.45 -25.06 20.32
N SER A 61 -15.52 -24.61 21.18
CA SER A 61 -14.95 -25.44 22.24
C SER A 61 -15.89 -25.55 23.44
N GLN A 62 -15.71 -26.56 24.28
CA GLN A 62 -16.51 -26.75 25.50
C GLN A 62 -16.49 -25.50 26.40
N ASP A 63 -15.31 -24.87 26.55
CA ASP A 63 -15.16 -23.66 27.36
C ASP A 63 -15.85 -22.45 26.72
N LYS A 64 -15.74 -22.27 25.40
CA LYS A 64 -16.45 -21.20 24.67
C LYS A 64 -17.97 -21.36 24.77
N SER A 65 -18.48 -22.60 24.68
CA SER A 65 -19.90 -22.90 24.88
C SER A 65 -20.35 -22.59 26.31
N ARG A 66 -19.54 -22.95 27.31
CA ARG A 66 -19.81 -22.65 28.72
C ARG A 66 -19.80 -21.13 28.96
N GLU A 67 -18.80 -20.43 28.44
CA GLU A 67 -18.71 -18.97 28.52
C GLU A 67 -19.93 -18.31 27.86
N PHE A 68 -20.37 -18.77 26.68
CA PHE A 68 -21.55 -18.24 26.02
C PHE A 68 -22.85 -18.48 26.81
N LEU A 69 -23.06 -19.69 27.34
CA LEU A 69 -24.27 -20.04 28.09
C LEU A 69 -24.30 -19.41 29.48
N HIS A 70 -23.14 -19.17 30.09
CA HIS A 70 -23.02 -18.64 31.45
C HIS A 70 -22.51 -17.20 31.51
N SER A 71 -22.29 -16.51 30.38
CA SER A 71 -22.04 -15.06 30.36
C SER A 71 -23.34 -14.36 30.77
N GLY A 72 -23.49 -14.17 32.08
CA GLY A 72 -24.71 -13.66 32.70
C GLY A 72 -25.01 -12.19 32.38
N ASN A 73 -24.06 -11.43 31.80
CA ASN A 73 -24.28 -10.02 31.44
C ASN A 73 -24.48 -9.85 29.92
N ASP A 74 -25.30 -8.87 29.55
CA ASP A 74 -25.66 -8.61 28.15
C ASP A 74 -24.52 -8.05 27.29
N LYS A 75 -23.53 -7.41 27.91
CA LYS A 75 -22.33 -6.88 27.24
C LYS A 75 -21.45 -7.99 26.67
N ASP A 76 -21.30 -9.09 27.40
CA ASP A 76 -20.50 -10.24 26.97
C ASP A 76 -21.21 -11.02 25.84
N LYS A 77 -22.54 -11.16 25.92
CA LYS A 77 -23.35 -11.69 24.81
C LYS A 77 -23.21 -10.85 23.55
N PHE A 78 -23.26 -9.52 23.69
CA PHE A 78 -23.03 -8.61 22.57
C PHE A 78 -21.62 -8.77 22.00
N LYS A 79 -20.59 -8.82 22.86
CA LYS A 79 -19.20 -9.03 22.43
C LYS A 79 -19.01 -10.34 21.69
N PHE A 80 -19.67 -11.41 22.15
CA PHE A 80 -19.68 -12.69 21.45
C PHE A 80 -20.32 -12.58 20.07
N PHE A 81 -21.52 -12.00 19.98
CA PHE A 81 -22.21 -11.76 18.72
C PHE A 81 -21.36 -10.92 17.76
N TYR A 82 -20.76 -9.84 18.26
CA TYR A 82 -19.93 -8.91 17.51
C TYR A 82 -18.67 -9.58 16.92
N LYS A 83 -18.08 -10.52 17.65
CA LYS A 83 -16.99 -11.36 17.15
C LYS A 83 -17.47 -12.43 16.17
N ALA A 84 -18.54 -13.13 16.51
CA ALA A 84 -19.10 -14.22 15.71
C ALA A 84 -19.58 -13.78 14.33
N THR A 85 -20.09 -12.55 14.24
CA THR A 85 -20.55 -11.93 12.98
C THR A 85 -19.44 -11.19 12.23
N LEU A 86 -18.18 -11.32 12.67
CA LEU A 86 -17.00 -10.67 12.09
C LEU A 86 -17.04 -9.13 12.11
N LEU A 87 -18.01 -8.51 12.80
CA LEU A 87 -18.16 -7.06 12.88
C LEU A 87 -16.96 -6.41 13.59
N GLN A 88 -16.36 -7.09 14.56
CA GLN A 88 -15.12 -6.61 15.18
C GLN A 88 -13.98 -6.45 14.17
N GLN A 89 -13.81 -7.41 13.26
CA GLN A 89 -12.74 -7.37 12.26
C GLN A 89 -12.96 -6.22 11.27
N VAL A 90 -14.23 -5.98 10.90
CA VAL A 90 -14.59 -4.85 10.04
C VAL A 90 -14.28 -3.52 10.74
N ASP A 91 -14.62 -3.38 12.01
CA ASP A 91 -14.32 -2.16 12.77
C ASP A 91 -12.81 -1.91 12.91
N ASP A 92 -12.05 -2.94 13.28
CA ASP A 92 -10.59 -2.88 13.37
C ASP A 92 -9.97 -2.49 12.02
N LEU A 93 -10.50 -3.02 10.91
CA LEU A 93 -10.07 -2.68 9.55
C LEU A 93 -10.40 -1.22 9.20
N LEU A 94 -11.61 -0.75 9.51
CA LEU A 94 -12.02 0.63 9.27
C LEU A 94 -11.16 1.62 10.07
N GLN A 95 -10.86 1.31 11.33
CA GLN A 95 -9.95 2.11 12.15
C GLN A 95 -8.54 2.17 11.53
N SER A 96 -8.01 1.01 11.09
CA SER A 96 -6.70 0.94 10.42
C SER A 96 -6.67 1.77 9.13
N ILE A 97 -7.70 1.67 8.30
CA ILE A 97 -7.83 2.48 7.08
C ILE A 97 -7.89 3.97 7.41
N GLY A 98 -8.66 4.35 8.43
CA GLY A 98 -8.75 5.73 8.89
C GLY A 98 -7.39 6.30 9.32
N ILE A 99 -6.58 5.52 10.03
CA ILE A 99 -5.21 5.91 10.40
C ILE A 99 -4.34 6.08 9.15
N LYS A 100 -4.37 5.11 8.22
CA LYS A 100 -3.60 5.17 6.96
C LYS A 100 -3.97 6.39 6.12
N LEU A 101 -5.25 6.72 6.01
CA LEU A 101 -5.73 7.91 5.29
C LEU A 101 -5.23 9.20 5.93
N LYS A 102 -5.28 9.31 7.26
CA LYS A 102 -4.74 10.47 7.98
C LYS A 102 -3.25 10.65 7.71
N SER A 103 -2.47 9.57 7.77
CA SER A 103 -1.04 9.60 7.47
C SER A 103 -0.75 9.98 6.01
N ALA A 104 -1.52 9.45 5.06
CA ALA A 104 -1.36 9.76 3.64
C ALA A 104 -1.67 11.24 3.34
N ASN A 105 -2.74 11.79 3.93
CA ASN A 105 -3.08 13.20 3.78
C ASN A 105 -1.99 14.12 4.37
N ALA A 106 -1.47 13.78 5.56
CA ALA A 106 -0.38 14.55 6.17
C ALA A 106 0.88 14.55 5.30
N LEU A 107 1.22 13.42 4.69
CA LEU A 107 2.34 13.32 3.74
C LEU A 107 2.08 14.16 2.48
N MET A 108 0.86 14.14 1.97
CA MET A 108 0.48 14.92 0.79
C MET A 108 0.60 16.43 1.05
N ASP A 109 0.16 16.90 2.22
CA ASP A 109 0.30 18.30 2.65
C ASP A 109 1.77 18.72 2.76
N GLU A 110 2.65 17.82 3.26
CA GLU A 110 4.09 18.08 3.37
C GLU A 110 4.75 18.14 1.98
N MET A 111 4.37 17.23 1.07
CA MET A 111 4.83 17.26 -0.31
C MET A 111 4.39 18.53 -1.03
N GLU A 112 3.14 18.95 -0.86
CA GLU A 112 2.62 20.17 -1.47
C GLU A 112 3.39 21.42 -0.98
N LYS A 113 3.69 21.50 0.32
CA LYS A 113 4.55 22.56 0.88
C LYS A 113 5.95 22.57 0.30
N THR A 114 6.48 21.42 -0.08
CA THR A 114 7.82 21.28 -0.67
C THR A 114 7.82 21.64 -2.16
N ILE A 115 6.76 21.31 -2.90
CA ILE A 115 6.66 21.57 -4.34
C ILE A 115 6.43 23.06 -4.63
N LYS A 116 5.57 23.74 -3.86
CA LYS A 116 5.25 25.17 -4.05
C LYS A 116 6.46 26.11 -4.21
N PRO A 117 7.49 26.07 -3.35
CA PRO A 117 8.67 26.92 -3.51
C PRO A 117 9.50 26.55 -4.75
N ILE A 118 9.57 25.27 -5.12
CA ILE A 118 10.29 24.82 -6.32
C ILE A 118 9.59 25.33 -7.58
N GLU A 119 8.26 25.27 -7.65
CA GLU A 119 7.48 25.83 -8.75
C GLU A 119 7.69 27.34 -8.89
N LYS A 120 7.76 28.05 -7.74
CA LYS A 120 8.05 29.48 -7.72
C LYS A 120 9.46 29.77 -8.24
N GLU A 121 10.46 29.02 -7.80
CA GLU A 121 11.85 29.17 -8.26
C GLU A 121 11.99 28.92 -9.77
N ILE A 122 11.32 27.89 -10.29
CA ILE A 122 11.25 27.62 -11.74
C ILE A 122 10.64 28.82 -12.48
N SER A 123 9.54 29.38 -11.98
CA SER A 123 8.92 30.55 -12.60
C SER A 123 9.85 31.77 -12.63
N GLU A 124 10.56 32.04 -11.54
CA GLU A 124 11.53 33.15 -11.45
C GLU A 124 12.74 32.94 -12.38
N LEU A 125 13.23 31.70 -12.50
CA LEU A 125 14.32 31.36 -13.43
C LEU A 125 13.89 31.51 -14.89
N LEU A 126 12.68 31.08 -15.25
CA LEU A 126 12.13 31.26 -16.60
C LEU A 126 12.00 32.74 -16.96
N GLU A 127 11.57 33.59 -16.03
CA GLU A 127 11.50 35.04 -16.25
C GLU A 127 12.90 35.64 -16.46
N LYS A 128 13.90 35.21 -15.68
CA LYS A 128 15.30 35.64 -15.86
C LYS A 128 15.86 35.23 -17.21
N ILE A 129 15.59 34.01 -17.68
CA ILE A 129 16.02 33.53 -19.00
C ILE A 129 15.43 34.43 -20.09
N LYS A 130 14.12 34.69 -20.06
CA LYS A 130 13.45 35.57 -21.02
C LYS A 130 14.04 36.98 -21.04
N ASN A 131 14.36 37.52 -19.88
CA ASN A 131 14.99 38.84 -19.77
C ASN A 131 16.42 38.83 -20.36
N MET A 132 17.19 37.76 -20.17
CA MET A 132 18.52 37.61 -20.76
C MET A 132 18.48 37.51 -22.28
N GLU A 133 17.52 36.76 -22.84
CA GLU A 133 17.31 36.69 -24.30
C GLU A 133 17.07 38.08 -24.90
N HIS A 134 16.26 38.91 -24.23
CA HIS A 134 16.02 40.29 -24.69
C HIS A 134 17.28 41.17 -24.62
N VAL A 135 18.11 41.01 -23.58
CA VAL A 135 19.39 41.73 -23.47
C VAL A 135 20.35 41.32 -24.59
N GLU A 136 20.37 40.04 -24.96
CA GLU A 136 21.19 39.53 -26.06
C GLU A 136 20.76 40.13 -27.41
N GLU A 137 19.46 40.23 -27.67
CA GLU A 137 18.93 40.92 -28.87
C GLU A 137 19.38 42.37 -28.95
N ILE A 138 19.27 43.13 -27.86
CA ILE A 138 19.73 44.53 -27.81
C ILE A 138 21.23 44.61 -28.07
N THR A 139 22.01 43.70 -27.49
CA THR A 139 23.46 43.65 -27.67
C THR A 139 23.84 43.41 -29.13
N GLN A 140 23.13 42.52 -29.83
CA GLN A 140 23.31 42.31 -31.26
C GLN A 140 22.95 43.55 -32.08
N GLN A 141 21.86 44.25 -31.73
CA GLN A 141 21.47 45.51 -32.39
C GLN A 141 22.54 46.60 -32.20
N VAL A 142 23.09 46.73 -30.98
CA VAL A 142 24.18 47.67 -30.69
C VAL A 142 25.42 47.34 -31.53
N LEU A 143 25.80 46.06 -31.63
CA LEU A 143 26.93 45.64 -32.46
C LEU A 143 26.70 45.96 -33.94
N HIS A 144 25.49 45.70 -34.45
CA HIS A 144 25.11 46.04 -35.82
C HIS A 144 25.20 47.54 -36.09
N LEU A 145 24.70 48.37 -35.17
CA LEU A 145 24.79 49.84 -35.28
C LEU A 145 26.24 50.32 -35.22
N LYS A 146 27.08 49.74 -34.36
CA LYS A 146 28.52 50.03 -34.32
C LYS A 146 29.22 49.69 -35.62
N ASN A 147 28.90 48.54 -36.22
CA ASN A 147 29.44 48.15 -37.51
C ASN A 147 29.01 49.14 -38.60
N LYS A 148 27.72 49.50 -38.67
CA LYS A 148 27.22 50.52 -39.60
C LYS A 148 27.92 51.87 -39.43
N LEU A 149 28.16 52.30 -38.18
CA LEU A 149 28.89 53.53 -37.88
C LEU A 149 30.33 53.45 -38.39
N ALA A 150 31.04 52.36 -38.11
CA ALA A 150 32.41 52.15 -38.58
C ALA A 150 32.50 52.14 -40.11
N TRP A 151 31.54 51.49 -40.79
CA TRP A 151 31.44 51.53 -42.24
C TRP A 151 31.16 52.92 -42.79
N SER A 152 30.29 53.71 -42.14
CA SER A 152 30.03 55.10 -42.53
C SER A 152 31.29 55.97 -42.42
N TRP A 153 32.12 55.76 -41.40
CA TRP A 153 33.39 56.46 -41.23
C TRP A 153 34.43 56.08 -42.28
N LEU A 154 34.47 54.81 -42.70
CA LEU A 154 35.38 54.30 -43.74
C LEU A 154 34.97 54.73 -45.15
N MET A 155 33.67 54.80 -45.44
CA MET A 155 33.14 55.06 -46.79
C MET A 155 32.97 56.55 -47.14
N GLY A 156 33.31 57.46 -46.22
CA GLY A 156 33.44 58.90 -46.51
C GLY A 156 32.22 59.55 -47.15
N ILE A 157 31.25 59.91 -46.32
CA ILE A 157 30.60 61.23 -46.43
C ILE A 157 31.13 62.06 -45.26
#